data_AF-A0ABD2P0H5-F1
#
_entry.id   AF-A0ABD2P0H5-F1
#
_cell.length_a   1.000
_cell.length_b   1.000
_cell.length_c   1.000
_cell.angle_alpha   90.00
_cell.angle_beta   90.00
_cell.angle_gamma   90.00
#
_symmetry.space_group_name_H-M   'P 1'
#
loop_
_entity.id
_entity.type
_entity.pdbx_description
1 polymer ?
#
loop_
_entity_poly.entity_id
_entity_poly.type
_entity_poly.pdbx_seq_one_letter_code
_entity_poly.pdbx_strand_id
1 'polypeptide(L)'
;MSQNITTTLIKASEEVARKKKRKNKISDETKEKIQERKQLYRLGQYATDRYRQTRNEARTMIRRNLEKHYRKFAENVIDKNKNHKCLRRKEEKQQIVFLKDESGRDIRNRNEIIEVTKQYYENLYNTQIERPRTSTDTKVLNVGSEDTLEINE
;
A
#
# COMPACT_ATOMS: atom_id res chain seq x y z
N MET A 1 45.41 -5.36 -2.80
CA MET A 1 44.61 -6.04 -3.84
C MET A 1 43.36 -5.20 -4.08
N SER A 2 43.31 -4.51 -5.23
CA SER A 2 42.19 -3.63 -5.60
C SER A 2 40.95 -4.47 -5.87
N GLN A 3 39.91 -4.33 -5.04
CA GLN A 3 38.61 -4.94 -5.34
C GLN A 3 38.06 -4.26 -6.60
N ASN A 4 38.04 -5.00 -7.70
CA ASN A 4 37.59 -4.53 -9.00
C ASN A 4 36.14 -3.99 -8.86
N ILE A 5 35.95 -2.68 -9.05
CA ILE A 5 34.67 -1.97 -8.89
C ILE A 5 33.54 -2.68 -9.64
N THR A 6 33.86 -3.28 -10.77
CA THR A 6 32.97 -4.10 -11.60
C THR A 6 32.38 -5.29 -10.84
N THR A 7 33.18 -5.98 -10.03
CA THR A 7 32.70 -7.13 -9.23
C THR A 7 31.80 -6.69 -8.08
N THR A 8 32.05 -5.51 -7.51
CA THR A 8 31.21 -4.89 -6.48
C THR A 8 29.87 -4.44 -7.06
N LEU A 9 29.87 -3.83 -8.25
CA LEU A 9 28.65 -3.42 -8.95
C LEU A 9 27.80 -4.62 -9.39
N ILE A 10 28.41 -5.70 -9.87
CA ILE A 10 27.70 -6.94 -10.22
C ILE A 10 27.02 -7.52 -8.97
N LYS A 11 27.75 -7.68 -7.85
CA LYS A 11 27.17 -8.17 -6.60
C LYS A 11 26.04 -7.29 -6.07
N ALA A 12 26.20 -5.97 -6.10
CA ALA A 12 25.15 -5.04 -5.70
C ALA A 12 23.91 -5.15 -6.61
N SER A 13 24.12 -5.29 -7.91
CA SER A 13 23.03 -5.49 -8.88
C SER A 13 22.30 -6.81 -8.67
N GLU A 14 23.02 -7.88 -8.34
CA GLU A 14 22.43 -9.19 -8.02
C GLU A 14 21.66 -9.17 -6.70
N GLU A 15 22.14 -8.45 -5.69
CA GLU A 15 21.41 -8.27 -4.43
C GLU A 15 20.11 -7.47 -4.61
N VAL A 16 20.12 -6.46 -5.47
CA VAL A 16 18.93 -5.68 -5.83
C VAL A 16 17.99 -6.48 -6.73
N ALA A 17 18.53 -7.24 -7.69
CA ALA A 17 17.78 -8.05 -8.65
C ALA A 17 17.21 -9.35 -8.04
N ARG A 18 17.77 -9.84 -6.93
CA ARG A 18 17.18 -10.91 -6.12
C ARG A 18 15.83 -10.42 -5.59
N LYS A 19 14.77 -10.63 -6.39
CA LYS A 19 13.37 -10.52 -5.97
C LYS A 19 13.27 -11.11 -4.57
N LYS A 20 13.03 -10.27 -3.56
CA LYS A 20 12.92 -10.70 -2.16
C LYS A 20 12.04 -11.94 -2.14
N LYS A 21 12.61 -13.11 -1.84
CA LYS A 21 11.87 -14.38 -1.83
C LYS A 21 10.65 -14.14 -0.96
N ARG A 22 9.45 -14.20 -1.57
CA ARG A 22 8.20 -13.99 -0.83
C ARG A 22 8.18 -15.04 0.26
N LYS A 23 8.21 -14.60 1.52
CA LYS A 23 8.16 -15.52 2.66
C LYS A 23 6.85 -16.31 2.54
N ASN A 24 6.95 -17.64 2.53
CA ASN A 24 5.78 -18.50 2.51
C ASN A 24 4.99 -18.28 3.81
N LYS A 25 3.72 -17.86 3.68
CA LYS A 25 2.83 -17.57 4.81
C LYS A 25 2.15 -18.80 5.38
N ILE A 26 2.35 -19.97 4.77
CA ILE A 26 1.63 -21.22 5.05
C ILE A 26 2.69 -22.31 5.27
N SER A 27 2.54 -23.09 6.36
CA SER A 27 3.42 -24.23 6.67
C SER A 27 3.20 -25.39 5.69
N ASP A 28 4.20 -26.26 5.57
CA ASP A 28 4.12 -27.41 4.65
C ASP A 28 3.03 -28.40 5.06
N GLU A 29 2.85 -28.64 6.36
CA GLU A 29 1.71 -29.41 6.90
C GLU A 29 0.34 -28.88 6.43
N THR A 30 0.19 -27.55 6.36
CA THR A 30 -1.06 -26.96 5.88
C THR A 30 -1.22 -27.11 4.37
N LYS A 31 -0.11 -27.10 3.62
CA LYS A 31 -0.13 -27.38 2.18
C LYS A 31 -0.53 -28.82 1.92
N GLU A 32 -0.06 -29.77 2.72
CA GLU A 32 -0.45 -31.18 2.65
C GLU A 32 -1.96 -31.32 2.88
N LYS A 33 -2.52 -30.69 3.91
CA LYS A 33 -3.98 -30.69 4.16
C LYS A 33 -4.79 -30.03 3.04
N ILE A 34 -4.25 -28.99 2.41
CA ILE A 34 -4.87 -28.39 1.21
C ILE A 34 -4.81 -29.36 0.02
N GLN A 35 -3.71 -30.10 -0.14
CA GLN A 35 -3.57 -31.12 -1.19
C GLN A 35 -4.51 -32.30 -0.96
N GLU A 36 -4.61 -32.81 0.27
CA GLU A 36 -5.56 -33.85 0.66
C GLU A 36 -6.99 -33.43 0.31
N ARG A 37 -7.39 -32.19 0.65
CA ARG A 37 -8.69 -31.64 0.26
C ARG A 37 -8.90 -31.63 -1.26
N LYS A 38 -7.87 -31.26 -2.03
CA LYS A 38 -7.95 -31.23 -3.50
C LYS A 38 -8.07 -32.63 -4.09
N GLN A 39 -7.40 -33.62 -3.51
CA GLN A 39 -7.49 -35.02 -3.93
C GLN A 39 -8.90 -35.57 -3.68
N LEU A 40 -9.46 -35.36 -2.48
CA LEU A 40 -10.83 -35.77 -2.16
C LEU A 40 -11.87 -35.13 -3.09
N TYR A 41 -11.66 -33.87 -3.48
CA TYR A 41 -12.51 -33.20 -4.47
C TYR A 41 -12.41 -33.84 -5.86
N ARG A 42 -11.19 -34.16 -6.33
CA ARG A 42 -10.97 -34.82 -7.62
C ARG A 42 -11.57 -36.23 -7.68
N LEU A 43 -11.57 -36.94 -6.56
CA LEU A 43 -12.17 -38.26 -6.42
C LEU A 43 -13.72 -38.22 -6.28
N GLY A 44 -14.34 -37.04 -6.35
CA GLY A 44 -15.80 -36.89 -6.22
C GLY A 44 -16.33 -37.05 -4.78
N GLN A 45 -15.45 -37.14 -3.78
CA GLN A 45 -15.83 -37.41 -2.39
C GLN A 45 -16.27 -36.16 -1.61
N TYR A 46 -16.78 -35.12 -2.29
CA TYR A 46 -17.09 -33.82 -1.69
C TYR A 46 -18.25 -33.85 -0.69
N ALA A 47 -19.16 -34.83 -0.82
CA ALA A 47 -20.28 -35.00 0.10
C ALA A 47 -19.90 -35.78 1.38
N THR A 48 -18.71 -36.36 1.43
CA THR A 48 -18.27 -37.19 2.57
C THR A 48 -17.92 -36.36 3.79
N ASP A 49 -18.13 -36.93 4.99
CA ASP A 49 -17.72 -36.30 6.25
C ASP A 49 -16.21 -36.09 6.32
N ARG A 50 -15.44 -37.01 5.71
CA ARG A 50 -13.99 -36.88 5.57
C ARG A 50 -13.61 -35.59 4.85
N TYR A 51 -14.26 -35.27 3.73
CA TYR A 51 -14.00 -34.01 3.03
C TYR A 51 -14.35 -32.78 3.88
N ARG A 52 -15.47 -32.82 4.61
CA ARG A 52 -15.88 -31.74 5.51
C ARG A 52 -14.86 -31.51 6.63
N GLN A 53 -14.38 -32.59 7.26
CA GLN A 53 -13.34 -32.55 8.28
C GLN A 53 -12.03 -31.97 7.73
N THR A 54 -11.49 -32.53 6.64
CA THR A 54 -10.25 -32.02 6.02
C THR A 54 -10.38 -30.56 5.60
N ARG A 55 -11.56 -30.14 5.10
CA ARG A 55 -11.83 -28.72 4.76
C ARG A 55 -11.77 -27.82 5.99
N ASN A 56 -12.38 -28.22 7.10
CA ASN A 56 -12.42 -27.44 8.34
C ASN A 56 -11.04 -27.38 9.01
N GLU A 57 -10.30 -28.49 9.01
CA GLU A 57 -8.91 -28.56 9.46
C GLU A 57 -8.02 -27.62 8.64
N ALA A 58 -8.06 -27.72 7.30
CA ALA A 58 -7.26 -26.87 6.42
C ALA A 58 -7.57 -25.39 6.64
N ARG A 59 -8.85 -25.01 6.80
CA ARG A 59 -9.24 -23.62 7.12
C ARG A 59 -8.67 -23.14 8.44
N THR A 60 -8.76 -23.98 9.47
CA THR A 60 -8.25 -23.66 10.81
C THR A 60 -6.74 -23.48 10.79
N MET A 61 -6.02 -24.37 10.11
CA MET A 61 -4.56 -24.30 9.99
C MET A 61 -4.10 -23.09 9.16
N ILE A 62 -4.79 -22.75 8.07
CA ILE A 62 -4.52 -21.53 7.29
C ILE A 62 -4.66 -20.30 8.18
N ARG A 63 -5.76 -20.19 8.93
CA ARG A 63 -6.01 -19.06 9.83
C ARG A 63 -4.91 -18.93 10.88
N ARG A 64 -4.58 -20.02 11.57
CA ARG A 64 -3.50 -20.04 12.58
C ARG A 64 -2.14 -19.65 11.99
N ASN A 65 -1.82 -20.13 10.79
CA ASN A 65 -0.57 -19.77 10.12
C ASN A 65 -0.50 -18.28 9.75
N LEU A 66 -1.61 -17.71 9.26
CA LEU A 66 -1.68 -16.28 8.97
C LEU A 66 -1.55 -15.44 10.23
N GLU A 67 -2.26 -15.79 11.30
CA GLU A 67 -2.15 -15.13 12.61
C GLU A 67 -0.71 -15.19 13.14
N LYS A 68 -0.06 -16.35 13.07
CA LYS A 68 1.34 -16.53 13.46
C LYS A 68 2.29 -15.68 12.61
N HIS A 69 2.07 -15.61 11.29
CA HIS A 69 2.87 -14.78 10.39
C HIS A 69 2.71 -13.29 10.71
N TYR A 70 1.48 -12.82 10.90
CA TYR A 70 1.22 -11.41 11.23
C TYR A 70 1.76 -11.04 12.60
N ARG A 71 1.63 -11.91 13.61
CA ARG A 71 2.25 -11.71 14.92
C ARG A 71 3.77 -11.57 14.80
N LYS A 72 4.44 -12.50 14.11
CA LYS A 72 5.88 -12.40 13.86
C LYS A 72 6.26 -11.15 13.08
N PHE A 73 5.44 -10.74 12.11
CA PHE A 73 5.69 -9.51 11.37
C PHE A 73 5.59 -8.28 12.28
N ALA A 74 4.56 -8.20 13.12
CA ALA A 74 4.38 -7.14 14.09
C ALA A 74 5.53 -7.11 15.12
N GLU A 75 5.91 -8.26 15.68
CA GLU A 75 7.08 -8.40 16.57
C GLU A 75 8.35 -7.90 15.88
N ASN A 76 8.63 -8.33 14.65
CA ASN A 76 9.79 -7.85 13.90
C ASN A 76 9.75 -6.34 13.63
N VAL A 77 8.57 -5.77 13.37
CA VAL A 77 8.41 -4.32 13.17
C VAL A 77 8.63 -3.58 14.49
N ILE A 78 8.08 -4.09 15.59
CA ILE A 78 8.27 -3.54 16.92
C ILE A 78 9.76 -3.60 17.27
N ASP A 79 10.41 -4.75 17.13
CA ASP A 79 11.83 -4.94 17.44
C ASP A 79 12.74 -4.01 16.62
N LYS A 80 12.46 -3.86 15.32
CA LYS A 80 13.16 -2.90 14.47
C LYS A 80 12.96 -1.46 14.94
N ASN A 81 11.78 -1.12 15.47
CA ASN A 81 11.43 0.24 15.87
C ASN A 81 11.57 0.52 17.38
N LYS A 82 11.93 -0.47 18.21
CA LYS A 82 12.07 -0.34 19.67
C LYS A 82 13.04 0.79 20.04
N ASN A 83 14.07 1.03 19.23
CA ASN A 83 15.07 2.07 19.46
C ASN A 83 14.83 3.39 18.69
N HIS A 84 13.84 3.44 17.78
CA HIS A 84 13.58 4.64 16.98
C HIS A 84 12.90 5.78 17.76
N LYS A 85 12.33 5.49 18.94
CA LYS A 85 11.78 6.53 19.82
C LYS A 85 12.86 7.47 20.38
N CYS A 86 14.13 7.05 20.38
CA CYS A 86 15.26 7.87 20.83
C CYS A 86 15.91 8.69 19.69
N LEU A 87 15.71 8.31 18.42
CA LEU A 87 16.23 9.06 17.27
C LEU A 87 15.36 10.28 16.91
N ARG A 88 14.06 10.22 17.15
CA ARG A 88 13.12 11.33 16.83
C ARG A 88 13.36 12.63 17.59
N ARG A 89 14.23 12.64 18.61
CA ARG A 89 14.62 13.85 19.36
C ARG A 89 16.02 14.37 18.99
N LYS A 90 16.83 13.63 18.24
CA LYS A 90 18.23 14.01 17.93
C LYS A 90 18.48 14.35 16.46
N GLU A 91 17.60 13.92 15.55
CA GLU A 91 17.65 14.23 14.12
C GLU A 91 16.18 14.52 13.71
N GLU A 92 15.78 15.62 13.10
CA GLU A 92 16.43 16.45 12.09
C GLU A 92 15.86 17.89 12.18
N LYS A 93 16.73 18.90 12.24
CA LYS A 93 16.41 20.15 11.55
C LYS A 93 16.46 19.79 10.07
N GLN A 94 15.32 19.60 9.43
CA GLN A 94 15.27 19.60 7.96
C GLN A 94 15.65 21.01 7.50
N GLN A 95 16.95 21.25 7.34
CA GLN A 95 17.44 22.47 6.73
C GLN A 95 17.05 22.40 5.26
N ILE A 96 16.14 23.27 4.84
CA ILE A 96 15.96 23.56 3.41
C ILE A 96 17.31 24.08 2.92
N VAL A 97 18.04 23.26 2.17
CA VAL A 97 19.39 23.61 1.67
C VAL A 97 19.28 24.59 0.50
N PHE A 98 18.19 24.53 -0.27
CA PHE A 98 17.84 25.48 -1.32
C PHE A 98 16.37 25.32 -1.78
N LEU A 99 15.82 26.36 -2.41
CA LEU A 99 14.55 26.35 -3.16
C LEU A 99 14.80 26.78 -4.61
N LYS A 100 13.91 26.43 -5.54
CA LYS A 100 13.92 26.97 -6.91
C LYS A 100 12.87 28.06 -7.06
N ASP A 101 13.25 29.17 -7.68
CA ASP A 101 12.29 30.19 -8.10
C ASP A 101 11.54 29.78 -9.38
N GLU A 102 10.60 30.63 -9.80
CA GLU A 102 9.81 30.45 -11.04
C GLU A 102 10.68 30.47 -12.31
N SER A 103 11.88 31.08 -12.23
CA SER A 103 12.88 31.10 -13.30
C SER A 103 13.81 29.88 -13.29
N GLY A 104 13.66 28.97 -12.31
CA GLY A 104 14.46 27.76 -12.14
C GLY A 104 15.81 27.96 -11.45
N ARG A 105 16.10 29.15 -10.89
CA ARG A 105 17.34 29.46 -10.16
C ARG A 105 17.29 28.91 -8.75
N ASP A 106 18.41 28.34 -8.29
CA ASP A 106 18.56 27.85 -6.92
C ASP A 106 18.82 29.00 -5.94
N ILE A 107 17.94 29.14 -4.96
CA ILE A 107 17.97 30.12 -3.88
C ILE A 107 18.39 29.42 -2.59
N ARG A 108 19.47 29.90 -1.98
CA ARG A 108 20.07 29.34 -0.74
C ARG A 108 19.98 30.29 0.45
N ASN A 109 19.71 31.57 0.20
CA ASN A 109 19.61 32.58 1.24
C ASN A 109 18.27 32.44 1.97
N ARG A 110 18.31 32.42 3.31
CA ARG A 110 17.13 32.27 4.16
C ARG A 110 16.07 33.34 3.91
N ASN A 111 16.48 34.59 3.71
CA ASN A 111 15.53 35.70 3.52
C ASN A 111 14.81 35.57 2.16
N GLU A 112 15.56 35.22 1.11
CA GLU A 112 15.02 34.98 -0.24
C GLU A 112 14.08 33.76 -0.25
N ILE A 113 14.43 32.69 0.47
CA ILE A 113 13.55 31.51 0.65
C ILE A 113 12.20 31.92 1.26
N ILE A 114 12.22 32.77 2.30
CA ILE A 114 11.00 33.24 2.96
C ILE A 114 10.15 34.07 1.99
N GLU A 115 10.79 34.92 1.20
CA GLU A 115 10.11 35.80 0.24
C GLU A 115 9.44 35.03 -0.90
N VAL A 116 10.15 34.06 -1.51
CA VAL A 116 9.58 33.18 -2.54
C VAL A 116 8.44 32.33 -1.99
N THR A 117 8.58 31.85 -0.75
CA THR A 117 7.52 31.08 -0.09
C THR A 117 6.27 31.94 0.15
N LYS A 118 6.45 33.20 0.55
CA LYS A 118 5.33 34.15 0.71
C LYS A 118 4.63 34.42 -0.61
N GLN A 119 5.37 34.72 -1.66
CA GLN A 119 4.83 34.96 -3.01
C GLN A 119 4.04 33.75 -3.52
N TYR A 120 4.55 32.53 -3.32
CA TYR A 120 3.84 31.31 -3.69
C TYR A 120 2.47 31.20 -2.99
N TYR A 121 2.41 31.43 -1.67
CA TYR A 121 1.16 31.34 -0.93
C TYR A 121 0.20 32.49 -1.24
N GLU A 122 0.72 33.70 -1.45
CA GLU A 122 -0.08 34.83 -1.94
C GLU A 122 -0.73 34.48 -3.28
N ASN A 123 0.03 33.94 -4.24
CA ASN A 123 -0.52 33.49 -5.51
C ASN A 123 -1.57 32.39 -5.30
N LEU A 124 -1.28 31.38 -4.47
CA LEU A 124 -2.20 30.28 -4.21
C LEU A 124 -3.55 30.74 -3.65
N TYR A 125 -3.55 31.69 -2.71
CA TYR A 125 -4.75 32.12 -2.01
C TYR A 125 -5.44 33.34 -2.64
N ASN A 126 -4.70 34.18 -3.39
CA ASN A 126 -5.27 35.33 -4.10
C ASN A 126 -5.72 34.98 -5.52
N THR A 127 -5.38 33.80 -6.05
CA THR A 127 -5.98 33.29 -7.28
C THR A 127 -7.43 32.90 -6.99
N GLN A 128 -8.33 33.88 -7.05
CA GLN A 128 -9.75 33.63 -7.22
C GLN A 128 -9.93 33.06 -8.62
N ILE A 129 -9.84 31.73 -8.73
CA ILE A 129 -10.29 31.03 -9.93
C ILE A 129 -11.78 31.32 -10.01
N GLU A 130 -12.18 32.23 -10.91
CA GLU A 130 -13.58 32.42 -11.24
C GLU A 130 -14.13 31.06 -11.65
N ARG A 131 -15.00 30.48 -10.81
CA ARG A 131 -15.68 29.25 -11.17
C ARG A 131 -16.49 29.56 -12.43
N PRO A 132 -16.32 28.80 -13.52
CA PRO A 132 -17.17 28.98 -14.68
C PRO A 132 -18.62 28.81 -14.21
N ARG A 133 -19.44 29.85 -14.37
CA ARG A 133 -20.88 29.77 -14.12
C ARG A 133 -21.46 28.80 -15.13
N THR A 134 -21.62 27.54 -14.75
CA THR A 134 -22.42 26.59 -15.51
C THR A 134 -23.86 27.08 -15.51
N SER A 135 -24.27 27.70 -16.62
CA SER A 135 -25.65 28.08 -16.89
C SER A 135 -26.45 26.82 -17.23
N THR A 136 -26.87 26.08 -16.22
CA THR A 136 -27.89 25.03 -16.39
C THR A 136 -28.79 25.00 -15.17
N ASP A 137 -29.92 25.70 -15.30
CA ASP A 137 -31.16 25.42 -14.57
C ASP A 137 -31.62 23.99 -14.88
N THR A 138 -31.05 22.99 -14.22
CA THR A 138 -31.68 21.67 -14.15
C THR A 138 -32.62 21.65 -12.96
N LYS A 139 -33.92 21.88 -13.23
CA LYS A 139 -35.00 21.57 -12.28
C LYS A 139 -34.92 20.08 -11.93
N VAL A 140 -34.55 19.79 -10.69
CA VAL A 140 -34.58 18.43 -10.14
C VAL A 140 -36.05 18.08 -9.89
N LEU A 141 -36.61 17.20 -10.72
CA LEU A 141 -37.92 16.58 -10.48
C LEU A 141 -37.71 15.29 -9.67
N ASN A 142 -38.34 15.25 -8.50
CA ASN A 142 -38.35 14.10 -7.61
C ASN A 142 -39.38 13.09 -8.14
N VAL A 143 -38.94 12.06 -8.86
CA VAL A 143 -39.78 10.93 -9.26
C VAL A 143 -39.72 9.86 -8.16
N GLY A 144 -40.67 9.97 -7.23
CA GLY A 144 -40.96 8.94 -6.24
C GLY A 144 -41.54 7.69 -6.91
N SER A 145 -41.11 6.54 -6.43
CA SER A 145 -41.54 5.20 -6.80
C SER A 145 -42.98 4.93 -6.36
N GLU A 146 -43.89 4.72 -7.31
CA GLU A 146 -45.19 4.05 -7.13
C GLU A 146 -45.69 3.52 -8.51
N ASP A 147 -46.07 2.25 -8.54
CA ASP A 147 -46.63 1.42 -9.63
C ASP A 147 -47.86 2.10 -10.32
N THR A 148 -48.32 1.89 -11.56
CA THR A 148 -48.29 0.86 -12.65
C THR A 148 -48.79 1.58 -13.94
N LEU A 149 -48.57 1.08 -15.16
CA LEU A 149 -49.52 0.26 -15.93
C LEU A 149 -48.77 -0.56 -16.98
N GLU A 150 -49.14 -1.84 -17.04
CA GLU A 150 -48.69 -2.85 -17.99
C GLU A 150 -48.99 -2.42 -19.44
N ILE A 151 -48.01 -2.60 -20.33
CA ILE A 151 -48.22 -2.51 -21.78
C ILE A 151 -48.64 -3.89 -22.26
N ASN A 152 -49.73 -4.00 -23.02
CA ASN A 152 -49.83 -4.95 -24.13
C ASN A 152 -50.84 -4.44 -25.18
N GLU A 153 -50.33 -4.32 -26.41
CA GLU A 153 -50.95 -4.14 -27.76
C GLU A 153 -52.09 -3.13 -27.98
#